data_AF-A0A0M6XYF4-F1
#
_entry.id   AF-A0A0M6XYF4-F1
#
_cell.length_a   1.000
_cell.length_b   1.000
_cell.length_c   1.000
_cell.angle_alpha   90.00
_cell.angle_beta   90.00
_cell.angle_gamma   90.00
#
_symmetry.space_group_name_H-M   'P 1'
#
loop_
_entity.id
_entity.type
_entity.pdbx_description
1 polymer ?
#
loop_
_entity_poly.entity_id
_entity_poly.type
_entity_poly.pdbx_seq_one_letter_code
_entity_poly.pdbx_strand_id
1 'polypeptide(L)'
;MKRILKHACSRRSLQATSALAGLMFALSAGSALADPIALVLDKSEGVDVSAFTELMPGDVVDLGATGHVDLLDYSACQEVRIQAGVLKVSSEGYTAEGSEQKVLRAGNCLQADSGTDSEKADKGLTVTLRGLTLENKKAASLMLRFDNKLRDQYDTVFVSFGGGEPKRFDMLDNILTDMPNREPEDEAVEVELFLQGKAPDYGVVMRTITIDPVQVGRKTAVVIVK
;
A
#
# COMPACT_ATOMS: atom_id res chain seq x y z
N MET A 1 37.92 -78.52 -19.08
CA MET A 1 38.13 -78.62 -17.61
C MET A 1 36.98 -77.94 -16.87
N LYS A 2 36.90 -78.12 -15.54
CA LYS A 2 36.31 -77.22 -14.50
C LYS A 2 36.50 -75.72 -14.83
N ARG A 3 35.75 -74.71 -14.36
CA ARG A 3 34.64 -74.46 -13.38
C ARG A 3 34.11 -73.00 -13.68
N ILE A 4 32.97 -72.41 -13.24
CA ILE A 4 31.66 -72.82 -12.66
C ILE A 4 30.72 -71.58 -12.53
N LEU A 5 29.39 -71.78 -12.38
CA LEU A 5 28.30 -70.79 -12.14
C LEU A 5 28.03 -69.75 -13.29
N LYS A 6 26.80 -69.40 -13.73
CA LYS A 6 25.42 -69.18 -13.16
C LYS A 6 25.15 -67.70 -12.80
N HIS A 7 23.93 -67.13 -12.95
CA HIS A 7 22.62 -67.75 -13.19
C HIS A 7 21.60 -66.84 -13.93
N ALA A 8 20.66 -67.47 -14.64
CA ALA A 8 19.25 -67.11 -14.81
C ALA A 8 18.82 -65.68 -15.24
N CYS A 9 18.29 -65.59 -16.46
CA CYS A 9 17.19 -64.67 -16.79
C CYS A 9 16.01 -65.51 -17.31
N SER A 10 14.80 -65.32 -16.77
CA SER A 10 13.63 -66.13 -17.12
C SER A 10 12.32 -65.35 -17.03
N ARG A 11 11.75 -65.06 -18.20
CA ARG A 11 10.31 -65.02 -18.54
C ARG A 11 9.33 -64.51 -17.46
N ARG A 12 8.56 -63.48 -17.82
CA ARG A 12 7.15 -63.68 -18.24
C ARG A 12 6.60 -62.46 -18.98
N SER A 13 5.71 -62.72 -19.93
CA SER A 13 4.80 -61.74 -20.52
C SER A 13 3.53 -61.63 -19.67
N LEU A 14 2.94 -60.43 -19.58
CA LEU A 14 1.49 -60.26 -19.42
C LEU A 14 1.06 -58.82 -19.80
N GLN A 15 -0.25 -58.62 -19.94
CA GLN A 15 -0.89 -57.37 -20.37
C GLN A 15 -0.81 -56.27 -19.29
N ALA A 16 -0.97 -55.00 -19.68
CA ALA A 16 -2.17 -54.22 -19.31
C ALA A 16 -2.18 -52.76 -19.85
N THR A 17 -3.38 -52.33 -20.23
CA THR A 17 -3.96 -50.96 -20.17
C THR A 17 -3.09 -49.70 -20.23
N SER A 18 -3.38 -48.89 -21.26
CA SER A 18 -3.60 -47.44 -21.25
C SER A 18 -3.37 -46.67 -19.94
N ALA A 19 -2.54 -45.62 -20.00
CA ALA A 19 -2.21 -44.78 -18.85
C ALA A 19 -3.27 -43.71 -18.52
N LEU A 20 -3.43 -43.48 -17.22
CA LEU A 20 -4.00 -42.33 -16.49
C LEU A 20 -4.75 -41.24 -17.30
N ALA A 21 -6.08 -41.21 -17.13
CA ALA A 21 -6.87 -39.99 -17.22
C ALA A 21 -7.06 -39.38 -15.82
N GLY A 22 -5.99 -38.78 -15.27
CA GLY A 22 -6.05 -38.08 -13.98
C GLY A 22 -6.49 -36.63 -14.14
N LEU A 23 -7.74 -36.29 -13.80
CA LEU A 23 -8.14 -34.89 -13.68
C LEU A 23 -7.46 -34.28 -12.45
N MET A 24 -6.31 -33.64 -12.68
CA MET A 24 -5.75 -32.67 -11.76
C MET A 24 -6.67 -31.43 -11.76
N PHE A 25 -7.70 -31.45 -10.91
CA PHE A 25 -8.37 -30.23 -10.48
C PHE A 25 -7.36 -29.41 -9.68
N ALA A 26 -6.56 -28.62 -10.41
CA ALA A 26 -5.77 -27.55 -9.83
C ALA A 26 -6.74 -26.51 -9.28
N LEU A 27 -7.12 -26.70 -8.02
CA LEU A 27 -7.69 -25.64 -7.20
C LEU A 27 -6.62 -24.56 -7.10
N SER A 28 -6.66 -23.60 -8.03
CA SER A 28 -6.00 -22.32 -7.91
C SER A 28 -6.65 -21.58 -6.74
N ALA A 29 -6.22 -21.95 -5.53
CA ALA A 29 -6.42 -21.18 -4.33
C ALA A 29 -5.71 -19.85 -4.55
N GLY A 30 -6.45 -18.88 -5.11
CA GLY A 30 -6.01 -17.50 -5.15
C GLY A 30 -5.72 -17.09 -3.72
N SER A 31 -4.45 -16.84 -3.43
CA SER A 31 -4.03 -16.32 -2.14
C SER A 31 -4.62 -14.93 -2.00
N ALA A 32 -5.79 -14.87 -1.36
CA ALA A 32 -6.34 -13.63 -0.82
C ALA A 32 -5.31 -13.13 0.19
N LEU A 33 -4.45 -12.22 -0.26
CA LEU A 33 -3.59 -11.43 0.61
C LEU A 33 -4.55 -10.72 1.57
N ALA A 34 -4.36 -10.94 2.87
CA ALA A 34 -5.26 -10.39 3.86
C ALA A 34 -5.23 -8.85 3.79
N ASP A 35 -6.39 -8.22 3.95
CA ASP A 35 -6.47 -6.76 3.83
C ASP A 35 -5.54 -6.06 4.84
N PRO A 36 -4.87 -4.97 4.42
CA PRO A 36 -4.02 -4.17 5.31
C PRO A 36 -4.84 -3.56 6.46
N ILE A 37 -4.23 -3.48 7.63
CA ILE A 37 -4.92 -3.06 8.87
C ILE A 37 -4.78 -1.56 9.12
N ALA A 38 -3.59 -1.01 8.83
CA ALA A 38 -3.29 0.40 9.08
C ALA A 38 -2.16 0.92 8.18
N LEU A 39 -2.07 2.24 8.01
CA LEU A 39 -0.93 2.93 7.39
C LEU A 39 -0.06 3.57 8.48
N VAL A 40 1.27 3.37 8.46
CA VAL A 40 2.16 4.22 9.26
C VAL A 40 2.17 5.64 8.65
N LEU A 41 1.81 6.68 9.41
CA LEU A 41 1.80 8.07 8.94
C LEU A 41 3.01 8.89 9.37
N ASP A 42 3.67 8.51 10.46
CA ASP A 42 4.88 9.11 11.03
C ASP A 42 5.46 8.14 12.09
N LYS A 43 6.73 8.32 12.47
CA LYS A 43 7.39 7.53 13.50
C LYS A 43 8.48 8.32 14.20
N SER A 44 8.88 7.89 15.40
CA SER A 44 10.16 8.32 15.97
C SER A 44 11.35 7.80 15.17
N GLU A 45 12.45 8.56 15.25
CA GLU A 45 13.79 8.06 14.93
C GLU A 45 14.08 6.74 15.71
N GLY A 46 14.87 5.85 15.10
CA GLY A 46 15.27 4.57 15.71
C GLY A 46 14.25 3.41 15.65
N VAL A 47 12.97 3.66 15.32
CA VAL A 47 11.98 2.57 15.12
C VAL A 47 12.14 1.96 13.73
N ASP A 48 12.22 0.62 13.65
CA ASP A 48 12.45 -0.12 12.40
C ASP A 48 11.15 -0.48 11.67
N VAL A 49 10.41 0.55 11.25
CA VAL A 49 9.36 0.49 10.23
C VAL A 49 9.52 1.68 9.29
N SER A 50 9.04 1.60 8.06
CA SER A 50 9.00 2.75 7.16
C SER A 50 7.72 3.56 7.34
N ALA A 51 7.82 4.89 7.28
CA ALA A 51 6.65 5.74 7.17
C ALA A 51 5.97 5.48 5.81
N PHE A 52 4.64 5.54 5.80
CA PHE A 52 3.75 5.24 4.67
C PHE A 52 3.76 3.78 4.19
N THR A 53 4.35 2.87 4.97
CA THR A 53 4.18 1.42 4.82
C THR A 53 2.86 0.99 5.47
N GLU A 54 2.17 0.04 4.85
CA GLU A 54 1.01 -0.63 5.45
C GLU A 54 1.44 -1.72 6.43
N LEU A 55 0.66 -1.87 7.48
CA LEU A 55 0.78 -2.95 8.44
C LEU A 55 -0.13 -4.10 8.01
N MET A 56 0.50 -5.19 7.60
CA MET A 56 -0.13 -6.43 7.13
C MET A 56 -0.30 -7.43 8.28
N PRO A 57 -1.33 -8.29 8.26
CA PRO A 57 -1.46 -9.39 9.23
C PRO A 57 -0.22 -10.29 9.26
N GLY A 58 0.44 -10.34 10.42
CA GLY A 58 1.74 -11.00 10.63
C GLY A 58 2.89 -10.05 10.97
N ASP A 59 2.75 -8.75 10.68
CA ASP A 59 3.79 -7.76 10.97
C ASP A 59 3.97 -7.53 12.49
N VAL A 60 5.22 -7.22 12.87
CA VAL A 60 5.60 -6.87 14.23
C VAL A 60 6.54 -5.67 14.19
N VAL A 61 6.22 -4.61 14.95
CA VAL A 61 7.03 -3.40 15.06
C VAL A 61 7.42 -3.19 16.53
N ASP A 62 8.72 -3.23 16.80
CA ASP A 62 9.27 -2.88 18.12
C ASP A 62 9.42 -1.36 18.24
N LEU A 63 8.80 -0.76 19.25
CA LEU A 63 8.86 0.67 19.56
C LEU A 63 9.81 0.97 20.72
N GLY A 64 10.39 -0.06 21.35
CA GLY A 64 11.25 0.07 22.52
C GLY A 64 10.55 0.75 23.71
N ALA A 65 11.32 1.45 24.55
CA ALA A 65 10.78 2.13 25.74
C ALA A 65 10.25 3.56 25.48
N THR A 66 10.56 4.15 24.33
CA THR A 66 10.33 5.59 24.06
C THR A 66 9.93 5.92 22.63
N GLY A 67 9.98 4.95 21.71
CA GLY A 67 9.60 5.16 20.32
C GLY A 67 8.08 5.26 20.16
N HIS A 68 7.64 5.71 18.99
CA HIS A 68 6.24 5.74 18.61
C HIS A 68 6.04 5.56 17.11
N VAL A 69 4.84 5.11 16.75
CA VAL A 69 4.28 5.20 15.40
C VAL A 69 2.95 5.93 15.47
N ASP A 70 2.71 6.81 14.50
CA ASP A 70 1.36 7.29 14.21
C ASP A 70 0.77 6.38 13.13
N LEU A 71 -0.42 5.84 13.37
CA LEU A 71 -1.12 4.93 12.47
C LEU A 71 -2.43 5.54 12.01
N LEU A 72 -2.75 5.38 10.74
CA LEU A 72 -4.10 5.48 10.21
C LEU A 72 -4.75 4.10 10.35
N ASP A 73 -5.60 3.92 11.36
CA ASP A 73 -6.35 2.70 11.62
C ASP A 73 -7.55 2.60 10.67
N TYR A 74 -7.54 1.59 9.79
CA TYR A 74 -8.57 1.45 8.76
C TYR A 74 -9.87 0.88 9.33
N SER A 75 -9.77 0.08 10.40
CA SER A 75 -10.90 -0.61 11.02
C SER A 75 -11.69 0.31 11.97
N ALA A 76 -10.98 1.13 12.74
CA ALA A 76 -11.58 2.10 13.66
C ALA A 76 -11.70 3.52 13.06
N CYS A 77 -11.33 3.71 11.78
CA CYS A 77 -11.51 4.98 11.05
C CYS A 77 -10.87 6.19 11.77
N GLN A 78 -9.62 6.06 12.22
CA GLN A 78 -8.99 7.04 13.09
C GLN A 78 -7.47 7.09 12.94
N GLU A 79 -6.89 8.22 13.33
CA GLU A 79 -5.46 8.38 13.52
C GLU A 79 -5.13 8.14 14.99
N VAL A 80 -4.20 7.22 15.27
CA VAL A 80 -3.73 6.88 16.62
C VAL A 80 -2.22 7.03 16.70
N ARG A 81 -1.72 7.36 17.89
CA ARG A 81 -0.32 7.17 18.26
C ARG A 81 -0.22 5.93 19.14
N ILE A 82 0.65 4.99 18.77
CA ILE A 82 1.11 3.91 19.63
C ILE A 82 2.50 4.31 20.12
N GLN A 83 2.72 4.31 21.43
CA GLN A 83 3.98 4.73 22.05
C GLN A 83 4.51 3.65 23.00
N ALA A 84 5.81 3.36 22.87
CA ALA A 84 6.54 2.27 23.53
C ALA A 84 5.96 0.86 23.29
N GLY A 85 6.65 -0.17 23.77
CA GLY A 85 6.21 -1.56 23.67
C GLY A 85 6.38 -2.18 22.28
N VAL A 86 5.62 -3.24 22.00
CA VAL A 86 5.66 -3.97 20.73
C VAL A 86 4.27 -4.04 20.11
N LEU A 87 4.16 -3.54 18.87
CA LEU A 87 2.96 -3.63 18.05
C LEU A 87 2.96 -4.97 17.28
N LYS A 88 1.87 -5.72 17.33
CA LYS A 88 1.68 -6.99 16.61
C LYS A 88 0.40 -6.92 15.81
N VAL A 89 0.44 -7.31 14.54
CA VAL A 89 -0.64 -7.10 13.58
C VAL A 89 -1.29 -8.43 13.22
N SER A 90 -2.62 -8.50 13.22
CA SER A 90 -3.42 -9.70 12.91
C SER A 90 -4.51 -9.37 11.90
N SER A 91 -5.22 -10.39 11.40
CA SER A 91 -6.37 -10.19 10.50
C SER A 91 -7.59 -9.52 11.18
N GLU A 92 -7.54 -9.27 12.49
CA GLU A 92 -8.62 -8.66 13.28
C GLU A 92 -8.28 -7.24 13.74
N GLY A 93 -7.04 -6.76 13.51
CA GLY A 93 -6.56 -5.48 14.02
C GLY A 93 -5.08 -5.53 14.40
N TYR A 94 -4.69 -4.74 15.41
CA TYR A 94 -3.36 -4.79 16.01
C TYR A 94 -3.46 -4.80 17.54
N THR A 95 -2.48 -5.40 18.20
CA THR A 95 -2.31 -5.36 19.65
C THR A 95 -0.98 -4.68 19.99
N ALA A 96 -0.95 -3.93 21.09
CA ALA A 96 0.19 -3.11 21.48
C ALA A 96 0.63 -3.49 22.91
N GLU A 97 1.62 -4.37 23.01
CA GLU A 97 2.07 -4.96 24.28
C GLU A 97 3.05 -4.04 25.00
N GLY A 98 2.67 -3.57 26.19
CA GLY A 98 3.47 -2.61 26.98
C GLY A 98 3.40 -1.16 26.46
N SER A 99 2.46 -0.88 25.57
CA SER A 99 2.30 0.41 24.88
C SER A 99 1.22 1.30 25.50
N GLU A 100 1.35 2.61 25.31
CA GLU A 100 0.22 3.55 25.42
C GLU A 100 -0.37 3.83 24.04
N GLN A 101 -1.71 3.78 23.93
CA GLN A 101 -2.45 4.15 22.72
C GLN A 101 -3.22 5.46 22.95
N LYS A 102 -3.04 6.43 22.05
CA LYS A 102 -3.73 7.72 22.08
C LYS A 102 -4.36 8.02 20.72
N VAL A 103 -5.67 8.24 20.68
CA VAL A 103 -6.33 8.78 19.49
C VAL A 103 -5.85 10.21 19.24
N LEU A 104 -5.33 10.49 18.05
CA LEU A 104 -4.91 11.81 17.59
C LEU A 104 -6.03 12.52 16.83
N ARG A 105 -6.80 11.79 15.99
CA ARG A 105 -7.87 12.32 15.15
C ARG A 105 -8.90 11.21 14.86
N ALA A 106 -10.11 11.33 15.41
CA ALA A 106 -11.22 10.41 15.09
C ALA A 106 -11.85 10.76 13.73
N GLY A 107 -12.48 9.79 13.06
CA GLY A 107 -13.18 9.99 11.78
C GLY A 107 -12.25 10.14 10.56
N ASN A 108 -11.00 9.72 10.67
CA ASN A 108 -10.01 9.73 9.58
C ASN A 108 -10.08 8.39 8.81
N CYS A 109 -11.10 8.24 7.96
CA CYS A 109 -11.34 7.01 7.19
C CYS A 109 -10.58 6.97 5.85
N LEU A 110 -10.08 5.79 5.46
CA LEU A 110 -9.71 5.48 4.06
C LEU A 110 -10.87 4.98 3.20
N GLN A 111 -12.06 4.83 3.77
CA GLN A 111 -13.26 4.54 3.00
C GLN A 111 -13.53 5.72 2.06
N ALA A 112 -13.24 5.50 0.78
CA ALA A 112 -13.81 6.31 -0.27
C ALA A 112 -15.32 6.16 -0.19
N ASP A 113 -16.03 7.29 -0.23
CA ASP A 113 -17.31 7.34 -0.95
C ASP A 113 -17.00 7.06 -2.43
N SER A 114 -16.72 5.79 -2.77
CA SER A 114 -16.57 5.34 -4.14
C SER A 114 -17.95 5.33 -4.77
N GLY A 115 -18.43 6.52 -5.13
CA GLY A 115 -19.78 6.75 -5.62
C GLY A 115 -20.17 5.70 -6.65
N THR A 116 -21.32 5.07 -6.48
CA THR A 116 -21.81 4.03 -7.40
C THR A 116 -22.02 4.59 -8.81
N ASP A 117 -22.38 5.87 -8.89
CA ASP A 117 -22.64 6.69 -10.09
C ASP A 117 -21.44 6.79 -11.04
N SER A 118 -21.47 6.10 -12.18
CA SER A 118 -20.36 6.00 -13.16
C SER A 118 -20.04 7.31 -13.90
N GLU A 119 -20.92 8.30 -13.84
CA GLU A 119 -20.85 9.51 -14.67
C GLU A 119 -20.25 10.73 -13.93
N LYS A 120 -19.80 10.55 -12.68
CA LYS A 120 -19.08 11.56 -11.90
C LYS A 120 -17.64 11.11 -11.62
N ALA A 121 -16.69 12.00 -11.90
CA ALA A 121 -15.26 11.69 -11.93
C ALA A 121 -14.59 11.64 -10.54
N ASP A 122 -15.36 11.61 -9.45
CA ASP A 122 -14.86 11.48 -8.07
C ASP A 122 -14.34 10.05 -7.73
N LYS A 123 -14.37 9.14 -8.71
CA LYS A 123 -14.01 7.73 -8.52
C LYS A 123 -12.50 7.54 -8.40
N GLY A 124 -12.07 7.35 -7.16
CA GLY A 124 -10.78 6.75 -6.85
C GLY A 124 -9.71 7.74 -6.41
N LEU A 125 -10.08 8.73 -5.60
CA LEU A 125 -9.12 9.55 -4.89
C LEU A 125 -9.53 9.73 -3.42
N THR A 126 -8.87 9.00 -2.51
CA THR A 126 -9.03 9.20 -1.07
C THR A 126 -7.87 10.05 -0.55
N VAL A 127 -8.09 11.37 -0.60
CA VAL A 127 -7.21 12.37 0.01
C VAL A 127 -7.42 12.31 1.54
N THR A 128 -6.41 11.85 2.29
CA THR A 128 -6.55 11.61 3.75
C THR A 128 -6.28 12.90 4.54
N LEU A 129 -6.98 13.97 4.18
CA LEU A 129 -6.77 15.33 4.70
C LEU A 129 -8.06 15.87 5.33
N ARG A 130 -8.58 15.21 6.38
CA ARG A 130 -9.66 15.77 7.20
C ARG A 130 -9.13 16.51 8.43
N GLY A 131 -8.77 17.77 8.17
CA GLY A 131 -8.80 18.88 9.12
C GLY A 131 -8.09 18.71 10.47
N LEU A 132 -6.84 19.16 10.55
CA LEU A 132 -6.36 19.85 11.76
C LEU A 132 -5.48 21.03 11.34
N THR A 133 -5.97 22.25 11.56
CA THR A 133 -5.17 23.48 11.53
C THR A 133 -4.20 23.49 12.71
N LEU A 134 -3.03 22.89 12.52
CA LEU A 134 -1.92 22.98 13.47
C LEU A 134 -0.98 24.09 13.00
N GLU A 135 -0.92 25.20 13.77
CA GLU A 135 -0.21 26.46 13.46
C GLU A 135 1.27 26.31 13.04
N ASN A 136 1.86 25.13 13.24
CA ASN A 136 3.29 24.84 13.04
C ASN A 136 3.56 23.59 12.16
N LYS A 137 2.57 23.06 11.42
CA LYS A 137 2.75 21.87 10.56
C LYS A 137 2.07 21.99 9.18
N LYS A 138 2.75 22.69 8.25
CA LYS A 138 2.44 22.67 6.81
C LYS A 138 2.96 21.39 6.13
N ALA A 139 2.34 20.99 5.03
CA ALA A 139 2.87 19.92 4.17
C ALA A 139 4.07 20.41 3.33
N ALA A 140 5.17 19.65 3.37
CA ALA A 140 6.39 19.85 2.60
C ALA A 140 6.64 18.72 1.58
N SER A 141 6.06 17.54 1.79
CA SER A 141 6.12 16.41 0.86
C SER A 141 4.73 15.82 0.59
N LEU A 142 4.59 15.12 -0.53
CA LEU A 142 3.41 14.38 -0.95
C LEU A 142 3.77 12.90 -1.10
N MET A 143 3.00 12.05 -0.43
CA MET A 143 2.97 10.61 -0.66
C MET A 143 1.75 10.26 -1.52
N LEU A 144 2.00 9.77 -2.73
CA LEU A 144 1.00 9.14 -3.59
C LEU A 144 1.05 7.63 -3.43
N ARG A 145 -0.11 7.00 -3.24
CA ARG A 145 -0.24 5.54 -3.17
C ARG A 145 -1.22 5.04 -4.21
N PHE A 146 -0.93 3.88 -4.82
CA PHE A 146 -1.74 3.29 -5.90
C PHE A 146 -2.27 1.91 -5.52
N ASP A 147 -3.56 1.66 -5.77
CA ASP A 147 -4.13 0.34 -5.57
C ASP A 147 -3.59 -0.69 -6.59
N ASN A 148 -3.89 -1.97 -6.37
CA ASN A 148 -3.40 -3.06 -7.20
C ASN A 148 -3.87 -2.91 -8.65
N LYS A 149 -5.13 -2.50 -8.84
CA LYS A 149 -5.77 -2.33 -10.15
C LYS A 149 -5.13 -1.21 -10.98
N LEU A 150 -4.69 -0.11 -10.37
CA LEU A 150 -3.91 0.90 -11.07
C LEU A 150 -2.51 0.40 -11.42
N ARG A 151 -1.84 -0.34 -10.54
CA ARG A 151 -0.52 -0.94 -10.84
C ARG A 151 -0.58 -2.02 -11.92
N ASP A 152 -1.71 -2.72 -12.03
CA ASP A 152 -2.01 -3.67 -13.13
C ASP A 152 -2.29 -2.96 -14.47
N GLN A 153 -2.71 -1.69 -14.47
CA GLN A 153 -3.13 -0.92 -15.66
C GLN A 153 -2.09 0.08 -16.18
N TYR A 154 -1.25 0.64 -15.31
CA TYR A 154 -0.32 1.71 -15.62
C TYR A 154 1.11 1.31 -15.21
N ASP A 155 2.11 1.68 -16.02
CA ASP A 155 3.53 1.42 -15.73
C ASP A 155 4.25 2.67 -15.19
N THR A 156 3.66 3.85 -15.35
CA THR A 156 4.30 5.12 -15.01
C THR A 156 3.26 6.13 -14.54
N VAL A 157 3.63 6.98 -13.58
CA VAL A 157 2.92 8.22 -13.26
C VAL A 157 3.86 9.41 -13.35
N PHE A 158 3.38 10.51 -13.94
CA PHE A 158 4.06 11.80 -13.85
C PHE A 158 3.29 12.71 -12.88
N VAL A 159 4.02 13.46 -12.05
CA VAL A 159 3.47 14.34 -11.02
C VAL A 159 3.89 15.78 -11.29
N SER A 160 2.96 16.60 -11.77
CA SER A 160 3.11 18.06 -11.86
C SER A 160 2.52 18.72 -10.62
N PHE A 161 3.04 19.89 -10.26
CA PHE A 161 2.50 20.76 -9.22
C PHE A 161 2.20 22.12 -9.86
N GLY A 162 0.92 22.51 -9.92
CA GLY A 162 0.46 23.79 -10.48
C GLY A 162 0.89 24.04 -11.94
N GLY A 163 0.84 23.03 -12.81
CA GLY A 163 1.31 23.14 -14.20
C GLY A 163 2.83 23.18 -14.38
N GLY A 164 3.60 22.87 -13.33
CA GLY A 164 5.06 22.78 -13.37
C GLY A 164 5.61 21.56 -14.12
N GLU A 165 6.93 21.44 -14.19
CA GLU A 165 7.60 20.31 -14.87
C GLU A 165 7.22 18.95 -14.21
N PRO A 166 6.60 18.00 -14.94
CA PRO A 166 6.14 16.75 -14.35
C PRO A 166 7.28 15.81 -13.95
N LYS A 167 7.40 15.51 -12.66
CA LYS A 167 8.33 14.50 -12.13
C LYS A 167 7.87 13.10 -12.55
N ARG A 168 8.67 12.36 -13.31
CA ARG A 168 8.37 10.96 -13.72
C ARG A 168 8.71 9.97 -12.60
N PHE A 169 7.80 9.02 -12.35
CA PHE A 169 8.00 7.86 -11.49
C PHE A 169 7.44 6.60 -12.15
N ASP A 170 8.03 5.44 -11.89
CA ASP A 170 7.44 4.15 -12.27
C ASP A 170 6.34 3.77 -11.27
N MET A 171 5.33 3.00 -11.70
CA MET A 171 4.14 2.67 -10.88
C MET A 171 4.43 1.66 -9.77
N LEU A 172 5.00 2.15 -8.67
CA LEU A 172 5.19 1.43 -7.41
C LEU A 172 3.97 1.57 -6.48
N ASP A 173 3.95 0.79 -5.41
CA ASP A 173 2.97 0.86 -4.32
C ASP A 173 2.80 2.30 -3.79
N ASN A 174 3.94 2.95 -3.53
CA ASN A 174 4.06 4.25 -2.86
C ASN A 174 5.12 5.11 -3.56
N ILE A 175 4.83 6.41 -3.73
CA ILE A 175 5.71 7.40 -4.35
C ILE A 175 5.77 8.65 -3.45
N LEU A 176 6.93 8.88 -2.84
CA LEU A 176 7.23 10.11 -2.08
C LEU A 176 7.87 11.14 -3.00
N THR A 177 7.34 12.37 -3.00
CA THR A 177 7.96 13.52 -3.65
C THR A 177 7.79 14.77 -2.80
N ASP A 178 8.84 15.59 -2.71
CA ASP A 178 8.72 16.91 -2.09
C ASP A 178 7.81 17.83 -2.92
N MET A 179 7.03 18.64 -2.22
CA MET A 179 6.24 19.73 -2.78
C MET A 179 7.21 20.88 -3.14
N PRO A 180 7.01 21.60 -4.26
CA PRO A 180 7.93 22.67 -4.64
C PRO A 180 7.82 23.86 -3.69
N ASN A 181 8.98 24.29 -3.17
CA ASN A 181 9.16 25.51 -2.38
C ASN A 181 8.49 26.71 -3.07
N ARG A 182 7.59 27.39 -2.37
CA ARG A 182 6.82 28.54 -2.87
C ARG A 182 6.58 29.53 -1.74
N GLU A 183 6.46 30.80 -2.12
CA GLU A 183 5.93 31.85 -1.25
C GLU A 183 4.61 32.37 -1.86
N PRO A 184 3.50 32.40 -1.10
CA PRO A 184 3.34 31.85 0.25
C PRO A 184 3.29 30.31 0.28
N GLU A 185 3.83 29.71 1.34
CA GLU A 185 3.76 28.24 1.55
C GLU A 185 2.35 27.75 1.93
N ASP A 186 1.44 28.67 2.25
CA ASP A 186 0.11 28.42 2.78
C ASP A 186 -0.99 28.35 1.70
N GLU A 187 -0.64 28.62 0.44
CA GLU A 187 -1.58 28.54 -0.68
C GLU A 187 -1.89 27.09 -1.09
N ALA A 188 -3.15 26.85 -1.46
CA ALA A 188 -3.61 25.56 -1.93
C ALA A 188 -2.93 25.15 -3.25
N VAL A 189 -2.56 23.88 -3.33
CA VAL A 189 -1.68 23.34 -4.37
C VAL A 189 -2.46 22.39 -5.26
N GLU A 190 -2.67 22.74 -6.51
CA GLU A 190 -3.05 21.76 -7.52
C GLU A 190 -1.87 20.82 -7.83
N VAL A 191 -2.15 19.53 -7.89
CA VAL A 191 -1.20 18.49 -8.31
C VAL A 191 -1.88 17.64 -9.39
N GLU A 192 -1.18 17.47 -10.50
CA GLU A 192 -1.70 16.76 -11.68
C GLU A 192 -0.95 15.43 -11.82
N LEU A 193 -1.71 14.34 -11.89
CA LEU A 193 -1.22 12.97 -11.97
C LEU A 193 -1.53 12.42 -13.36
N PHE A 194 -0.49 12.21 -14.16
CA PHE A 194 -0.61 11.64 -15.51
C PHE A 194 -0.27 10.15 -15.45
N LEU A 195 -1.29 9.30 -15.37
CA LEU A 195 -1.16 7.85 -15.34
C LEU A 195 -0.95 7.35 -16.77
N GLN A 196 0.24 6.82 -17.08
CA GLN A 196 0.61 6.30 -18.40
C GLN A 196 0.44 4.77 -18.45
N GLY A 197 -0.44 4.33 -19.35
CA GLY A 197 -0.77 2.93 -19.57
C GLY A 197 0.38 2.13 -20.16
N LYS A 198 0.24 0.81 -20.10
CA LYS A 198 1.27 -0.14 -20.56
C LYS A 198 1.35 -0.20 -22.10
N ALA A 199 2.41 -0.81 -22.62
CA ALA A 199 2.51 -1.11 -24.05
C ALA A 199 1.42 -2.11 -24.47
N PRO A 200 0.86 -2.01 -25.71
CA PRO A 200 1.26 -1.11 -26.80
C PRO A 200 0.52 0.23 -26.82
N ASP A 201 -0.54 0.41 -26.01
CA ASP A 201 -1.49 1.52 -26.18
C ASP A 201 -0.99 2.83 -25.55
N TYR A 202 -0.17 2.76 -24.49
CA TYR A 202 0.48 3.91 -23.82
C TYR A 202 -0.44 5.07 -23.40
N GLY A 203 -1.76 4.85 -23.34
CA GLY A 203 -2.76 5.88 -23.10
C GLY A 203 -2.56 6.59 -21.76
N VAL A 204 -2.71 7.92 -21.77
CA VAL A 204 -2.49 8.76 -20.57
C VAL A 204 -3.84 9.20 -20.00
N VAL A 205 -4.06 8.91 -18.71
CA VAL A 205 -5.19 9.40 -17.94
C VAL A 205 -4.71 10.45 -16.95
N MET A 206 -5.16 11.69 -17.12
CA MET A 206 -4.90 12.79 -16.20
C MET A 206 -5.90 12.78 -15.04
N ARG A 207 -5.43 13.03 -13.82
CA ARG A 207 -6.25 13.33 -12.64
C ARG A 207 -5.68 14.54 -11.93
N THR A 208 -6.52 15.47 -11.49
CA THR A 208 -6.10 16.67 -10.75
C THR A 208 -6.61 16.61 -9.32
N ILE A 209 -5.77 17.00 -8.38
CA ILE A 209 -6.05 16.97 -6.93
C ILE A 209 -5.65 18.32 -6.33
N THR A 210 -6.30 18.75 -5.24
CA THR A 210 -5.91 19.97 -4.52
C THR A 210 -5.46 19.62 -3.10
N ILE A 211 -4.27 20.10 -2.72
CA ILE A 211 -3.70 19.94 -1.38
C ILE A 211 -3.62 21.32 -0.73
N ASP A 212 -4.42 21.55 0.31
CA ASP A 212 -4.24 22.68 1.21
C ASP A 212 -3.14 22.32 2.23
N PRO A 213 -1.96 22.99 2.24
CA PRO A 213 -0.85 22.63 3.13
C PRO A 213 -1.17 22.83 4.61
N VAL A 214 -2.08 23.75 4.94
CA VAL A 214 -2.45 24.17 6.30
C VAL A 214 -3.45 23.17 6.91
N GLN A 215 -4.35 22.60 6.11
CA GLN A 215 -5.33 21.60 6.57
C GLN A 215 -4.73 20.20 6.83
N VAL A 216 -3.54 19.90 6.29
CA VAL A 216 -2.85 18.61 6.48
C VAL A 216 -2.49 18.36 7.95
N GLY A 217 -1.90 19.36 8.61
CA GLY A 217 -1.38 19.24 9.98
C GLY A 217 -0.18 18.29 10.13
N ARG A 218 0.47 17.89 9.02
CA ARG A 218 1.63 16.99 8.96
C ARG A 218 2.61 17.51 7.90
N LYS A 219 3.90 17.19 8.04
CA LYS A 219 4.93 17.50 7.03
C LYS A 219 4.74 16.76 5.70
N THR A 220 3.95 15.69 5.69
CA THR A 220 3.64 14.92 4.48
C THR A 220 2.14 14.82 4.28
N ALA A 221 1.64 15.23 3.12
CA ALA A 221 0.29 14.95 2.66
C ALA A 221 0.22 13.51 2.12
N VAL A 222 -0.81 12.74 2.51
CA VAL A 222 -1.00 11.36 2.04
C VAL A 222 -2.27 11.26 1.19
N VAL A 223 -2.10 10.78 -0.04
CA VAL A 223 -3.16 10.70 -1.06
C VAL A 223 -3.17 9.31 -1.66
N ILE A 224 -4.32 8.65 -1.63
CA ILE A 224 -4.49 7.30 -2.18
C ILE A 224 -5.34 7.36 -3.46
N VAL A 225 -4.81 6.78 -4.53
CA VAL A 225 -5.37 6.73 -5.88
C VAL A 225 -5.87 5.30 -6.18
N LYS A 226 -7.07 5.18 -6.74
CA LYS A 226 -7.83 3.93 -7.01
C LYS A 226 -8.57 3.99 -8.37
#